data_AF-A0A7V4SZU0-F1
#
_entry.id   AF-A0A7V4SZU0-F1
#
_cell.length_a   1.000
_cell.length_b   1.000
_cell.length_c   1.000
_cell.angle_alpha   90.00
_cell.angle_beta   90.00
_cell.angle_gamma   90.00
#
_symmetry.space_group_name_H-M   'P 1'
#
loop_
_entity.id
_entity.type
_entity.pdbx_description
1 polymer ?
#
loop_
_entity_poly.entity_id
_entity_poly.type
_entity_poly.pdbx_seq_one_letter_code
_entity_poly.pdbx_strand_id
1 'polypeptide(L)'
;MPDIVLDYHRKKIPIDHPPYFGADVGIGTTTPKSKLHVEGDVNLGLFSTETGEPRALYVYSYKGTTSQYGMHLGWNSATGRWRTRIFAPSPNRDIAFAFQSENLTNPVQSDWSEKMVIRDNGNVGIGRTDPPNILSVQQNSPTDPIADAWTVYSTPKTKNIEKALDELDLKKALEDFKKIPVYSWTRPKVGAKKIPSRLSAIAEAGVPEAILSYDAEGNVQGLDLLG
;
A
#
# COMPACT_ATOMS: atom_id res chain seq x y z
N MET A 1 -38.33 -43.04 69.02
CA MET A 1 -37.72 -41.86 68.36
C MET A 1 -37.61 -42.22 66.89
N PRO A 2 -38.11 -41.42 65.94
CA PRO A 2 -38.04 -41.79 64.53
C PRO A 2 -36.61 -41.55 64.00
N ASP A 3 -36.11 -42.51 63.22
CA ASP A 3 -34.84 -42.40 62.52
C ASP A 3 -34.93 -41.30 61.45
N ILE A 4 -34.01 -40.33 61.51
CA ILE A 4 -33.77 -39.40 60.39
C ILE A 4 -33.04 -40.18 59.31
N VAL A 5 -33.77 -40.57 58.27
CA VAL A 5 -33.17 -41.05 57.02
C VAL A 5 -32.77 -39.82 56.20
N LEU A 6 -31.49 -39.46 56.21
CA LEU A 6 -30.93 -38.50 55.26
C LEU A 6 -30.85 -39.17 53.89
N ASP A 7 -31.84 -38.93 53.04
CA ASP A 7 -31.78 -39.30 51.63
C ASP A 7 -30.78 -38.38 50.92
N TYR A 8 -29.52 -38.82 50.83
CA TYR A 8 -28.53 -38.21 49.95
C TYR A 8 -28.85 -38.57 48.51
N HIS A 9 -29.87 -37.93 47.95
CA HIS A 9 -29.98 -37.76 46.51
C HIS A 9 -28.82 -36.88 46.03
N ARG A 10 -27.65 -37.49 45.81
CA ARG A 10 -26.64 -36.90 44.91
C ARG A 10 -27.24 -36.93 43.53
N LYS A 11 -27.98 -35.88 43.19
CA LYS A 11 -28.34 -35.55 41.82
C LYS A 11 -27.02 -35.43 41.07
N LYS A 12 -26.61 -36.48 40.35
CA LYS A 12 -25.57 -36.38 39.32
C LYS A 12 -26.05 -35.27 38.40
N ILE A 13 -25.41 -34.10 38.46
CA ILE A 13 -25.62 -33.06 37.46
C ILE A 13 -25.11 -33.69 36.17
N PRO A 14 -25.98 -33.98 35.17
CA PRO A 14 -25.51 -34.48 33.91
C PRO A 14 -24.73 -33.34 33.26
N ILE A 15 -23.41 -33.46 33.17
CA ILE A 15 -22.64 -32.65 32.23
C ILE A 15 -22.67 -33.41 30.90
N ASP A 16 -23.88 -33.50 30.35
CA ASP A 16 -24.01 -33.67 28.91
C ASP A 16 -23.42 -32.37 28.35
N HIS A 17 -22.38 -32.43 27.53
CA HIS A 17 -21.78 -31.23 26.92
C HIS A 17 -22.33 -31.07 25.49
N PRO A 18 -23.56 -30.52 25.32
CA PRO A 18 -24.01 -30.03 24.02
C PRO A 18 -23.07 -28.89 23.57
N PRO A 19 -23.01 -28.58 22.26
CA PRO A 19 -22.01 -27.68 21.68
C PRO A 19 -21.88 -26.38 22.49
N TYR A 20 -20.64 -26.02 22.82
CA TYR A 20 -20.31 -25.03 23.86
C TYR A 20 -21.04 -23.68 23.75
N PHE A 21 -21.58 -23.28 22.58
CA PHE A 21 -22.60 -22.23 22.48
C PHE A 21 -23.58 -22.52 21.33
N GLY A 22 -24.89 -22.54 21.62
CA GLY A 22 -25.97 -22.60 20.62
C GLY A 22 -26.50 -21.22 20.18
N ALA A 23 -25.98 -20.15 20.77
CA ALA A 23 -26.33 -18.75 20.53
C ALA A 23 -25.06 -17.91 20.32
N ASP A 24 -25.23 -16.65 19.93
CA ASP A 24 -24.12 -15.71 19.78
C ASP A 24 -23.48 -15.41 21.15
N VAL A 25 -22.15 -15.37 21.20
CA VAL A 25 -21.40 -15.17 22.45
C VAL A 25 -21.05 -13.70 22.62
N GLY A 26 -21.62 -13.06 23.64
CA GLY A 26 -21.25 -11.72 24.09
C GLY A 26 -20.25 -11.76 25.26
N ILE A 27 -19.12 -11.06 25.15
CA ILE A 27 -18.20 -10.79 26.26
C ILE A 27 -18.23 -9.29 26.53
N GLY A 28 -18.66 -8.90 27.73
CA GLY A 28 -18.88 -7.48 28.08
C GLY A 28 -20.19 -6.88 27.56
N THR A 29 -20.99 -7.64 26.80
CA THR A 29 -22.26 -7.19 26.22
C THR A 29 -23.34 -8.28 26.31
N THR A 30 -24.59 -7.88 26.54
CA THR A 30 -25.74 -8.81 26.58
C THR A 30 -26.51 -8.88 25.26
N THR A 31 -26.17 -8.00 24.30
CA THR A 31 -26.82 -7.93 22.98
C THR A 31 -25.78 -8.12 21.86
N PRO A 32 -25.23 -9.33 21.70
CA PRO A 32 -24.25 -9.60 20.66
C PRO A 32 -24.82 -9.33 19.26
N LYS A 33 -24.03 -8.67 18.40
CA LYS A 33 -24.42 -8.33 17.00
C LYS A 33 -23.80 -9.30 15.97
N SER A 34 -23.02 -10.26 16.44
CA SER A 34 -22.28 -11.24 15.67
C SER A 34 -22.06 -12.49 16.52
N LYS A 35 -21.73 -13.61 15.86
CA LYS A 35 -21.48 -14.92 16.50
C LYS A 35 -20.55 -14.86 17.72
N LEU A 36 -19.56 -13.97 17.66
CA LEU A 36 -18.77 -13.53 18.79
C LEU A 36 -18.78 -11.99 18.80
N HIS A 37 -19.17 -11.35 19.90
CA HIS A 37 -19.10 -9.91 20.11
C HIS A 37 -18.38 -9.63 21.44
N VAL A 38 -17.20 -9.02 21.37
CA VAL A 38 -16.46 -8.57 22.55
C VAL A 38 -16.56 -7.04 22.62
N GLU A 39 -17.23 -6.54 23.64
CA GLU A 39 -17.29 -5.12 23.97
C GLU A 39 -16.12 -4.80 24.92
N GLY A 40 -14.92 -4.73 24.36
CA GLY A 40 -13.67 -4.53 25.09
C GLY A 40 -12.45 -5.02 24.32
N ASP A 41 -11.29 -5.00 24.99
CA ASP A 41 -10.03 -5.48 24.39
C ASP A 41 -10.04 -7.00 24.22
N VAL A 42 -9.59 -7.48 23.05
CA VAL A 42 -9.42 -8.90 22.77
C VAL A 42 -7.93 -9.22 22.74
N ASN A 43 -7.48 -10.01 23.72
CA ASN A 43 -6.11 -10.53 23.70
C ASN A 43 -6.04 -11.78 22.78
N LEU A 44 -5.58 -11.59 21.55
CA LEU A 44 -5.49 -12.64 20.55
C LEU A 44 -4.18 -13.42 20.65
N GLY A 45 -4.12 -14.33 21.62
CA GLY A 45 -3.06 -15.31 21.79
C GLY A 45 -2.03 -14.96 22.87
N LEU A 46 -1.53 -15.99 23.57
CA LEU A 46 -0.35 -15.90 24.42
C LEU A 46 0.91 -16.14 23.56
N PHE A 47 1.98 -15.42 23.88
CA PHE A 47 3.34 -15.72 23.43
C PHE A 47 3.62 -17.22 23.60
N SER A 48 3.77 -17.97 22.50
CA SER A 48 4.38 -19.30 22.55
C SER A 48 5.87 -19.14 22.26
N THR A 49 6.69 -19.27 23.31
CA THR A 49 8.15 -19.35 23.19
C THR A 49 8.61 -20.70 22.60
N GLU A 50 7.73 -21.69 22.47
CA GLU A 50 8.06 -23.02 21.94
C GLU A 50 8.12 -23.08 20.40
N THR A 51 7.40 -22.22 19.68
CA THR A 51 7.35 -22.25 18.20
C THR A 51 7.80 -20.96 17.53
N GLY A 52 8.10 -19.89 18.27
CA GLY A 52 8.69 -18.67 17.72
C GLY A 52 7.80 -17.86 16.74
N GLU A 53 6.49 -18.11 16.72
CA GLU A 53 5.56 -17.45 15.79
C GLU A 53 4.61 -16.48 16.54
N PRO A 54 4.76 -15.15 16.39
CA PRO A 54 3.79 -14.20 16.92
C PRO A 54 2.52 -14.17 16.04
N ARG A 55 1.33 -14.22 16.64
CA ARG A 55 0.04 -13.96 15.94
C ARG A 55 -0.58 -12.70 16.52
N ALA A 56 -0.82 -11.69 15.69
CA ALA A 56 -1.29 -10.39 16.15
C ALA A 56 -2.71 -10.00 15.67
N LEU A 57 -3.14 -10.39 14.47
CA LEU A 57 -4.54 -10.62 14.10
C LEU A 57 -4.59 -11.12 12.65
N TYR A 58 -5.16 -12.30 12.48
CA TYR A 58 -5.36 -12.97 11.19
C TYR A 58 -6.85 -12.85 10.81
N VAL A 59 -7.19 -12.07 9.78
CA VAL A 59 -8.59 -11.86 9.33
C VAL A 59 -8.75 -12.56 7.99
N TYR A 60 -9.48 -13.67 7.98
CA TYR A 60 -9.78 -14.56 6.84
C TYR A 60 -8.77 -15.70 6.58
N SER A 61 -9.04 -16.87 7.17
CA SER A 61 -8.34 -18.14 6.88
C SER A 61 -9.33 -19.08 6.23
N TYR A 62 -9.19 -19.31 4.93
CA TYR A 62 -9.75 -20.53 4.38
C TYR A 62 -8.86 -21.67 4.89
N LYS A 63 -9.29 -22.36 5.95
CA LYS A 63 -8.57 -23.50 6.54
C LYS A 63 -8.26 -24.49 5.40
N GLY A 64 -6.99 -24.63 5.02
CA GLY A 64 -6.56 -25.69 4.12
C GLY A 64 -5.58 -25.30 3.01
N THR A 65 -5.61 -24.09 2.44
CA THR A 65 -4.65 -23.71 1.37
C THR A 65 -4.49 -22.18 1.17
N THR A 66 -3.22 -21.77 1.06
CA THR A 66 -2.61 -20.64 0.30
C THR A 66 -3.13 -19.20 0.38
N SER A 67 -4.30 -18.90 0.94
CA SER A 67 -4.84 -17.53 0.95
C SER A 67 -4.86 -16.94 2.36
N GLN A 68 -3.74 -16.33 2.76
CA GLN A 68 -3.60 -15.65 4.05
C GLN A 68 -3.58 -14.13 3.87
N TYR A 69 -4.55 -13.44 4.47
CA TYR A 69 -4.58 -11.99 4.56
C TYR A 69 -4.61 -11.56 6.01
N GLY A 70 -4.12 -10.36 6.28
CA GLY A 70 -4.32 -9.74 7.58
C GLY A 70 -3.16 -8.89 8.00
N MET A 71 -2.90 -8.90 9.31
CA MET A 71 -1.90 -8.05 9.93
C MET A 71 -0.91 -8.89 10.74
N HIS A 72 0.38 -8.68 10.49
CA HIS A 72 1.45 -9.30 11.25
C HIS A 72 2.19 -8.23 12.07
N LEU A 73 2.09 -8.33 13.39
CA LEU A 73 2.86 -7.53 14.35
C LEU A 73 3.83 -8.50 15.03
N GLY A 74 5.12 -8.39 14.72
CA GLY A 74 6.04 -9.41 15.20
C GLY A 74 7.49 -9.21 14.87
N TRP A 75 8.33 -9.92 15.62
CA TRP A 75 9.75 -10.04 15.40
C TRP A 75 10.01 -11.01 14.25
N ASN A 76 10.86 -10.60 13.31
CA ASN A 76 11.39 -11.50 12.31
C ASN A 76 12.84 -11.84 12.71
N SER A 77 13.04 -13.07 13.22
CA SER A 77 14.33 -13.57 13.69
C SER A 77 15.39 -13.64 12.58
N ALA A 78 14.99 -13.98 11.35
CA ALA A 78 15.89 -14.05 10.20
C ALA A 78 16.48 -12.68 9.81
N THR A 79 15.75 -11.59 10.04
CA THR A 79 16.19 -10.22 9.70
C THR A 79 16.53 -9.36 10.91
N GLY A 80 16.32 -9.89 12.13
CA GLY A 80 16.54 -9.14 13.37
C GLY A 80 15.67 -7.88 13.49
N ARG A 81 14.43 -7.90 12.97
CA ARG A 81 13.59 -6.68 12.91
C ARG A 81 12.15 -6.94 13.36
N TRP A 82 11.66 -6.09 14.27
CA TRP A 82 10.24 -5.90 14.54
C TRP A 82 9.58 -5.20 13.36
N ARG A 83 8.41 -5.68 12.94
CA ARG A 83 7.62 -4.98 11.92
C ARG A 83 6.14 -5.12 12.20
N THR A 84 5.42 -4.07 11.85
CA THR A 84 3.96 -4.03 11.70
C THR A 84 3.66 -4.05 10.22
N ARG A 85 2.87 -5.01 9.74
CA ARG A 85 2.55 -5.14 8.31
C ARG A 85 1.09 -5.50 8.10
N ILE A 86 0.49 -4.91 7.09
CA ILE A 86 -0.67 -5.49 6.39
C ILE A 86 -0.10 -6.36 5.27
N PHE A 87 -0.69 -7.53 5.02
CA PHE A 87 -0.20 -8.44 3.98
C PHE A 87 -1.32 -9.13 3.22
N ALA A 88 -0.99 -9.47 1.97
CA ALA A 88 -1.72 -10.37 1.10
C ALA A 88 -0.74 -11.43 0.56
N PRO A 89 -1.21 -12.63 0.19
CA PRO A 89 -0.34 -13.71 -0.26
C PRO A 89 -0.05 -13.58 -1.76
N SER A 90 1.20 -13.76 -2.18
CA SER A 90 1.54 -13.88 -3.61
C SER A 90 1.31 -15.33 -4.10
N PRO A 91 0.89 -15.57 -5.36
CA PRO A 91 0.61 -14.57 -6.40
C PRO A 91 -0.88 -14.17 -6.53
N ASN A 92 -1.13 -13.12 -7.32
CA ASN A 92 -2.44 -12.60 -7.73
C ASN A 92 -3.31 -12.04 -6.60
N ARG A 93 -2.70 -11.49 -5.54
CA ARG A 93 -3.41 -10.78 -4.47
C ARG A 93 -2.69 -9.51 -4.11
N ASP A 94 -3.48 -8.46 -3.99
CA ASP A 94 -2.98 -7.12 -3.85
C ASP A 94 -3.35 -6.57 -2.47
N ILE A 95 -2.62 -5.55 -2.03
CA ILE A 95 -3.04 -4.72 -0.90
C ILE A 95 -3.73 -3.50 -1.50
N ALA A 96 -4.99 -3.27 -1.15
CA ALA A 96 -5.76 -2.17 -1.69
C ALA A 96 -6.35 -1.27 -0.59
N PHE A 97 -6.37 0.03 -0.86
CA PHE A 97 -7.17 1.02 -0.14
C PHE A 97 -8.37 1.39 -1.02
N ALA A 98 -9.57 1.13 -0.54
CA ALA A 98 -10.79 1.23 -1.34
C ALA A 98 -11.93 1.88 -0.57
N PHE A 99 -12.85 2.50 -1.30
CA PHE A 99 -14.16 2.91 -0.77
C PHE A 99 -15.20 1.91 -1.25
N GLN A 100 -16.13 1.54 -0.37
CA GLN A 100 -17.29 0.77 -0.76
C GLN A 100 -18.28 1.65 -1.53
N SER A 101 -18.97 1.08 -2.52
CA SER A 101 -20.14 1.70 -3.15
C SER A 101 -21.30 1.77 -2.14
N GLU A 102 -22.11 2.82 -2.19
CA GLU A 102 -23.03 3.27 -1.11
C GLU A 102 -23.85 2.17 -0.38
N ASN A 103 -23.96 2.26 0.95
CA ASN A 103 -24.90 1.58 1.86
C ASN A 103 -25.28 0.11 1.56
N LEU A 104 -24.31 -0.78 1.29
CA LEU A 104 -24.62 -2.19 1.05
C LEU A 104 -24.69 -3.00 2.34
N THR A 105 -25.67 -3.91 2.40
CA THR A 105 -25.72 -4.98 3.40
C THR A 105 -24.96 -6.18 2.85
N ASN A 106 -23.89 -6.62 3.54
CA ASN A 106 -22.99 -7.71 3.12
C ASN A 106 -22.27 -7.48 1.77
N PRO A 107 -21.41 -6.44 1.67
CA PRO A 107 -20.67 -6.17 0.43
C PRO A 107 -19.79 -7.35 0.01
N VAL A 108 -19.71 -7.56 -1.30
CA VAL A 108 -18.79 -8.48 -1.97
C VAL A 108 -17.58 -7.73 -2.52
N GLN A 109 -16.53 -8.45 -2.94
CA GLN A 109 -15.29 -7.83 -3.43
C GLN A 109 -15.49 -6.85 -4.60
N SER A 110 -16.46 -7.12 -5.49
CA SER A 110 -16.75 -6.24 -6.62
C SER A 110 -17.39 -4.90 -6.24
N ASP A 111 -17.81 -4.73 -4.98
CA ASP A 111 -18.46 -3.51 -4.51
C ASP A 111 -17.46 -2.41 -4.11
N TRP A 112 -16.17 -2.75 -4.07
CA TRP A 112 -15.11 -1.88 -3.64
C TRP A 112 -14.47 -1.14 -4.82
N SER A 113 -14.37 0.18 -4.69
CA SER A 113 -13.64 1.06 -5.61
C SER A 113 -12.25 1.34 -5.07
N GLU A 114 -11.26 0.60 -5.58
CA GLU A 114 -9.85 0.74 -5.23
C GLU A 114 -9.30 2.10 -5.65
N LYS A 115 -8.67 2.81 -4.70
CA LYS A 115 -8.04 4.12 -4.89
C LYS A 115 -6.53 4.07 -4.77
N MET A 116 -5.98 3.07 -4.10
CA MET A 116 -4.55 2.76 -4.15
C MET A 116 -4.39 1.25 -4.10
N VAL A 117 -3.52 0.70 -4.94
CA VAL A 117 -3.25 -0.73 -5.04
C VAL A 117 -1.75 -0.94 -5.02
N ILE A 118 -1.28 -1.85 -4.16
CA ILE A 118 0.05 -2.41 -4.21
C ILE A 118 -0.11 -3.83 -4.74
N ARG A 119 0.36 -4.04 -5.97
CA ARG A 119 0.34 -5.35 -6.63
C ARG A 119 1.34 -6.30 -5.98
N ASP A 120 1.07 -7.60 -6.06
CA ASP A 120 1.99 -8.65 -5.60
C ASP A 120 3.37 -8.62 -6.29
N ASN A 121 3.46 -8.00 -7.47
CA ASN A 121 4.71 -7.75 -8.19
C ASN A 121 5.48 -6.51 -7.71
N GLY A 122 4.97 -5.78 -6.72
CA GLY A 122 5.59 -4.60 -6.13
C GLY A 122 5.20 -3.26 -6.76
N ASN A 123 4.42 -3.25 -7.85
CA ASN A 123 3.96 -2.01 -8.45
C ASN A 123 2.87 -1.34 -7.61
N VAL A 124 2.96 -0.03 -7.46
CA VAL A 124 2.02 0.82 -6.71
C VAL A 124 1.21 1.67 -7.68
N GLY A 125 -0.11 1.53 -7.63
CA GLY A 125 -1.06 2.35 -8.35
C GLY A 125 -1.80 3.29 -7.40
N ILE A 126 -1.93 4.58 -7.74
CA ILE A 126 -2.82 5.55 -7.07
C ILE A 126 -3.88 5.97 -8.10
N GLY A 127 -5.15 5.71 -7.82
CA GLY A 127 -6.25 5.79 -8.79
C GLY A 127 -6.16 4.77 -9.92
N ARG A 128 -5.16 3.89 -9.92
CA ARG A 128 -4.95 2.91 -10.99
C ARG A 128 -4.82 1.52 -10.39
N THR A 129 -5.72 0.62 -10.76
CA THR A 129 -5.70 -0.75 -10.24
C THR A 129 -4.68 -1.61 -10.97
N ASP A 130 -4.38 -1.34 -12.25
CA ASP A 130 -3.35 -2.04 -13.04
C ASP A 130 -2.18 -1.10 -13.41
N PRO A 131 -1.21 -0.90 -12.49
CA PRO A 131 -0.07 -0.01 -12.71
C PRO A 131 0.98 -0.63 -13.65
N PRO A 132 1.25 -0.02 -14.84
CA PRO A 132 2.25 -0.53 -15.78
C PRO A 132 3.72 -0.29 -15.35
N ASN A 133 3.95 0.57 -14.35
CA ASN A 133 5.27 0.89 -13.79
C ASN A 133 5.25 0.78 -12.26
N ILE A 134 6.43 0.76 -11.63
CA ILE A 134 6.62 0.67 -10.17
C ILE A 134 5.76 1.68 -9.40
N LEU A 135 5.60 2.89 -9.91
CA LEU A 135 4.63 3.86 -9.41
C LEU A 135 3.81 4.40 -10.58
N SER A 136 2.48 4.27 -10.50
CA SER A 136 1.56 4.80 -11.49
C SER A 136 0.44 5.59 -10.81
N VAL A 137 0.33 6.88 -11.12
CA VAL A 137 -0.74 7.73 -10.60
C VAL A 137 -1.73 8.01 -11.74
N GLN A 138 -3.00 7.64 -11.57
CA GLN A 138 -4.06 8.01 -12.50
C GLN A 138 -4.26 9.52 -12.46
N GLN A 139 -4.27 10.13 -13.63
CA GLN A 139 -4.51 11.54 -13.79
C GLN A 139 -5.94 11.72 -14.25
N ASN A 140 -6.74 12.41 -13.43
CA ASN A 140 -8.16 12.61 -13.68
C ASN A 140 -8.46 13.90 -14.46
N SER A 141 -7.47 14.46 -15.17
CA SER A 141 -7.68 15.62 -16.03
C SER A 141 -7.38 15.27 -17.50
N PRO A 142 -8.38 15.37 -18.40
CA PRO A 142 -8.19 15.12 -19.84
C PRO A 142 -7.34 16.20 -20.52
N THR A 143 -7.12 17.35 -19.87
CA THR A 143 -6.29 18.46 -20.36
C THR A 143 -4.97 18.58 -19.63
N ASP A 144 -4.85 17.95 -18.45
CA ASP A 144 -3.66 18.02 -17.61
C ASP A 144 -3.33 16.62 -17.10
N PRO A 145 -2.54 15.83 -17.85
CA PRO A 145 -2.11 14.50 -17.45
C PRO A 145 -1.05 14.62 -16.35
N ILE A 146 -1.28 15.44 -15.33
CA ILE A 146 -0.62 15.59 -14.03
C ILE A 146 -1.67 16.39 -13.21
N ALA A 147 -2.66 15.75 -12.59
CA ALA A 147 -3.71 16.45 -11.81
C ALA A 147 -3.24 16.87 -10.40
N ASP A 148 -2.06 17.48 -10.39
CA ASP A 148 -1.34 18.23 -9.36
C ASP A 148 0.06 18.22 -9.93
N ALA A 149 0.51 19.31 -10.59
CA ALA A 149 1.90 19.45 -10.99
C ALA A 149 2.76 18.89 -9.85
N TRP A 150 3.81 18.11 -10.14
CA TRP A 150 4.91 18.04 -9.19
C TRP A 150 5.31 19.50 -9.03
N THR A 151 4.75 20.17 -8.03
CA THR A 151 4.98 21.58 -7.80
C THR A 151 6.35 21.55 -7.22
N VAL A 152 7.33 21.71 -8.08
CA VAL A 152 8.70 21.76 -7.64
C VAL A 152 8.80 23.10 -6.95
N TYR A 153 8.87 23.06 -5.62
CA TYR A 153 9.08 24.24 -4.79
C TYR A 153 10.49 24.77 -5.06
N SER A 154 10.65 25.53 -6.13
CA SER A 154 11.87 26.25 -6.46
C SER A 154 11.78 27.67 -5.87
N THR A 155 11.96 27.77 -4.56
CA THR A 155 11.94 29.04 -3.83
C THR A 155 13.36 29.41 -3.38
N PRO A 156 13.67 30.69 -3.09
CA PRO A 156 14.95 31.04 -2.47
C PRO A 156 15.21 30.33 -1.14
N LYS A 157 14.18 29.87 -0.43
CA LYS A 157 14.33 29.11 0.82
C LYS A 157 14.84 27.68 0.59
N THR A 158 14.61 27.13 -0.60
CA THR A 158 15.01 25.78 -0.98
C THR A 158 16.31 25.77 -1.78
N LYS A 159 16.96 26.93 -2.00
CA LYS A 159 18.15 27.07 -2.84
C LYS A 159 19.23 27.94 -2.20
N ASN A 160 20.49 27.52 -2.32
CA ASN A 160 21.62 28.40 -2.06
C ASN A 160 21.92 29.20 -3.34
N ILE A 161 21.41 30.43 -3.41
CA ILE A 161 21.62 31.29 -4.58
C ILE A 161 23.04 31.88 -4.51
N GLU A 162 23.96 31.36 -5.33
CA GLU A 162 25.35 31.83 -5.35
C GLU A 162 25.51 33.20 -6.01
N LYS A 163 24.91 33.39 -7.20
CA LYS A 163 24.91 34.67 -7.93
C LYS A 163 23.76 34.78 -8.91
N ALA A 164 23.38 36.01 -9.23
CA ALA A 164 22.68 36.31 -10.47
C ALA A 164 23.68 36.31 -11.64
N LEU A 165 23.28 35.81 -12.81
CA LEU A 165 24.13 35.86 -14.01
C LEU A 165 24.18 37.29 -14.54
N ASP A 166 25.39 37.77 -14.84
CA ASP A 166 25.57 38.99 -15.63
C ASP A 166 25.30 38.73 -17.13
N GLU A 167 25.30 39.78 -17.95
CA GLU A 167 25.02 39.64 -19.39
C GLU A 167 25.98 38.69 -20.12
N LEU A 168 27.25 38.64 -19.70
CA LEU A 168 28.25 37.83 -20.35
C LEU A 168 28.04 36.35 -20.02
N ASP A 169 27.84 36.04 -18.75
CA ASP A 169 27.58 34.67 -18.28
C ASP A 169 26.22 34.16 -18.77
N LEU A 170 25.20 35.03 -18.85
CA LEU A 170 23.92 34.68 -19.47
C LEU A 170 24.08 34.30 -20.95
N LYS A 171 24.86 35.07 -21.72
CA LYS A 171 25.11 34.76 -23.13
C LYS A 171 25.83 33.41 -23.28
N LYS A 172 26.82 33.11 -22.44
CA LYS A 172 27.49 31.80 -22.44
C LYS A 172 26.49 30.66 -22.15
N ALA A 173 25.67 30.82 -21.10
CA ALA A 173 24.66 29.83 -20.75
C ALA A 173 23.65 29.58 -21.89
N LEU A 174 23.25 30.64 -22.61
CA LEU A 174 22.38 30.51 -23.78
C LEU A 174 23.05 29.77 -24.94
N GLU A 175 24.34 30.03 -25.20
CA GLU A 175 25.09 29.28 -26.21
C GLU A 175 25.24 27.80 -25.84
N ASP A 176 25.38 27.47 -24.55
CA ASP A 176 25.39 26.08 -24.10
C ASP A 176 24.00 25.44 -24.20
N PHE A 177 22.93 26.17 -23.89
CA PHE A 177 21.56 25.67 -24.04
C PHE A 177 21.22 25.35 -25.50
N LYS A 178 21.74 26.14 -26.46
CA LYS A 178 21.59 25.88 -27.90
C LYS A 178 22.28 24.60 -28.36
N LYS A 179 23.27 24.09 -27.62
CA LYS A 179 23.97 22.84 -27.93
C LYS A 179 23.17 21.60 -27.49
N ILE A 180 22.16 21.75 -26.64
CA ILE A 180 21.34 20.64 -26.16
C ILE A 180 20.60 20.03 -27.37
N PRO A 181 20.82 18.73 -27.68
CA PRO A 181 20.10 18.06 -28.76
C PRO A 181 18.60 17.99 -28.46
N VAL A 182 17.78 18.38 -29.44
CA VAL A 182 16.31 18.28 -29.37
C VAL A 182 15.83 17.22 -30.33
N TYR A 183 15.08 16.26 -29.78
CA TYR A 183 14.58 15.09 -30.49
C TYR A 183 13.09 15.20 -30.78
N SER A 184 12.69 14.75 -31.96
CA SER A 184 11.28 14.47 -32.28
C SER A 184 11.01 12.99 -32.08
N TRP A 185 10.04 12.65 -31.24
CA TRP A 185 9.74 11.26 -30.88
C TRP A 185 8.23 10.99 -30.77
N THR A 186 7.85 9.71 -30.83
CA THR A 186 6.47 9.26 -30.59
C THR A 186 6.47 8.17 -29.54
N ARG A 187 5.39 8.06 -28.76
CA ARG A 187 5.20 6.92 -27.86
C ARG A 187 4.99 5.63 -28.70
N PRO A 188 5.29 4.44 -28.14
CA PRO A 188 4.91 3.18 -28.76
C PRO A 188 3.43 3.18 -29.16
N LYS A 189 3.12 2.66 -30.35
CA LYS A 189 1.74 2.59 -30.84
C LYS A 189 0.89 1.70 -29.93
N VAL A 190 -0.24 2.23 -29.47
CA VAL A 190 -1.29 1.43 -28.82
C VAL A 190 -2.51 1.42 -29.74
N GLY A 191 -2.70 0.31 -30.46
CA GLY A 191 -3.76 0.17 -31.46
C GLY A 191 -3.58 1.03 -32.71
N ALA A 192 -4.68 1.39 -33.36
CA ALA A 192 -4.69 2.09 -34.65
C ALA A 192 -4.64 3.64 -34.57
N LYS A 193 -4.49 4.24 -33.37
CA LYS A 193 -4.51 5.70 -33.21
C LYS A 193 -3.19 6.32 -33.71
N LYS A 194 -3.30 7.42 -34.46
CA LYS A 194 -2.16 8.28 -34.81
C LYS A 194 -1.64 8.95 -33.54
N ILE A 195 -0.38 8.74 -33.21
CA ILE A 195 0.28 9.36 -32.06
C ILE A 195 0.96 10.64 -32.55
N PRO A 196 0.71 11.80 -31.94
CA PRO A 196 1.40 13.04 -32.30
C PRO A 196 2.88 12.93 -31.93
N SER A 197 3.75 13.47 -32.79
CA SER A 197 5.15 13.66 -32.45
C SER A 197 5.29 14.68 -31.33
N ARG A 198 6.26 14.46 -30.45
CA ARG A 198 6.62 15.33 -29.34
C ARG A 198 8.07 15.77 -29.52
N LEU A 199 8.41 16.95 -29.02
CA LEU A 199 9.77 17.44 -28.96
C LEU A 199 10.27 17.33 -27.52
N SER A 200 11.48 16.82 -27.32
CA SER A 200 12.15 16.86 -26.01
C SER A 200 13.66 16.82 -26.14
N ALA A 201 14.37 17.34 -25.13
CA ALA A 201 15.76 17.01 -24.91
C ALA A 201 15.87 15.63 -24.24
N ILE A 202 16.99 14.95 -24.44
CA ILE A 202 17.33 13.67 -23.81
C ILE A 202 18.67 13.86 -23.09
N ALA A 203 18.79 13.27 -21.90
CA ALA A 203 20.00 13.32 -21.09
C ALA A 203 21.06 12.38 -21.66
N GLU A 204 22.01 12.92 -22.43
CA GLU A 204 23.03 12.15 -23.15
C GLU A 204 24.36 12.92 -23.27
N ALA A 205 25.37 12.28 -23.88
CA ALA A 205 26.66 12.89 -24.13
C ALA A 205 26.54 14.17 -24.99
N GLY A 206 27.05 15.30 -24.48
CA GLY A 206 26.96 16.61 -25.13
C GLY A 206 25.96 17.57 -24.48
N VAL A 207 25.08 17.07 -23.62
CA VAL A 207 24.31 17.92 -22.70
C VAL A 207 25.23 18.43 -21.59
N PRO A 208 25.17 19.73 -21.21
CA PRO A 208 25.98 20.26 -20.11
C PRO A 208 25.72 19.50 -18.80
N GLU A 209 26.79 19.11 -18.10
CA GLU A 209 26.70 18.33 -16.85
C GLU A 209 25.84 19.02 -15.78
N ALA A 210 25.76 20.35 -15.80
CA ALA A 210 25.01 21.16 -14.85
C ALA A 210 23.48 20.96 -14.90
N ILE A 211 22.94 20.31 -15.93
CA ILE A 211 21.50 20.00 -16.05
C ILE A 211 21.23 18.50 -16.19
N LEU A 212 22.22 17.67 -15.86
CA LEU A 212 22.10 16.21 -15.83
C LEU A 212 21.89 15.73 -14.40
N SER A 213 21.01 14.76 -14.21
CA SER A 213 20.94 13.97 -12.98
C SER A 213 21.79 12.71 -13.11
N TYR A 214 22.36 12.27 -11.99
CA TYR A 214 23.20 11.09 -11.93
C TYR A 214 22.72 10.12 -10.85
N ASP A 215 22.95 8.83 -11.03
CA ASP A 215 22.82 7.84 -9.96
C ASP A 215 24.00 7.92 -8.98
N ALA A 216 23.98 7.06 -7.96
CA ALA A 216 25.03 6.99 -6.95
C ALA A 216 26.39 6.56 -7.52
N GLU A 217 26.38 5.94 -8.69
CA GLU A 217 27.56 5.46 -9.43
C GLU A 217 28.08 6.48 -10.46
N GLY A 218 27.38 7.63 -10.63
CA GLY A 218 27.77 8.69 -11.55
C GLY A 218 27.30 8.50 -12.99
N ASN A 219 26.36 7.60 -13.25
CA ASN A 219 25.76 7.46 -14.59
C ASN A 219 24.59 8.41 -14.77
N VAL A 220 24.42 8.95 -15.97
CA VAL A 220 23.32 9.86 -16.31
C VAL A 220 21.97 9.14 -16.20
N GLN A 221 21.06 9.71 -15.41
CA GLN A 221 19.71 9.18 -15.17
C GLN A 221 18.60 10.06 -15.74
N GLY A 222 18.90 11.29 -16.15
CA GLY A 222 17.91 12.22 -16.67
C GLY A 222 18.38 13.66 -16.75
N LEU A 223 17.45 14.54 -17.10
CA LEU A 223 17.66 15.98 -17.02
C LEU A 223 17.21 16.45 -15.64
N ASP A 224 18.10 17.12 -14.92
CA ASP A 224 17.74 17.86 -13.72
C ASP A 224 17.51 19.33 -14.09
N LEU A 225 16.23 19.69 -14.22
CA LEU A 225 15.82 21.06 -14.54
C LEU A 225 15.46 21.86 -13.29
N LEU A 226 15.66 21.28 -12.11
CA LEU A 226 15.06 21.74 -10.87
C LEU A 226 16.11 22.13 -9.83
N GLY A 227 17.28 21.48 -9.89
CA GLY A 227 18.36 21.65 -8.93
C GLY A 227 18.04 21.01 -7.58
#